data_AF-A0A952K743-F1
#
_entry.id   AF-A0A952K743-F1
#
_cell.length_a   1.000
_cell.length_b   1.000
_cell.length_c   1.000
_cell.angle_alpha   90.00
_cell.angle_beta   90.00
_cell.angle_gamma   90.00
#
_symmetry.space_group_name_H-M   'P 1'
#
loop_
_entity.id
_entity.type
_entity.pdbx_description
1 polymer ?
#
loop_
_entity_poly.entity_id
_entity_poly.type
_entity_poly.pdbx_seq_one_letter_code
_entity_poly.pdbx_strand_id
1 'polypeptide(L)' 'EITAGVRHMQAQDKVGARLDANKVAAALLAGIQGGVGVMLATGDLSYLEAALDVGIESLRS' A
#
# COMPACT_ATOMS: atom_id res chain seq x y z
N GLU A 1 10.56 6.24 -4.13
CA GLU A 1 10.63 5.11 -3.18
C GLU A 1 9.52 4.07 -3.36
N ILE A 2 8.25 4.33 -3.02
CA ILE A 2 7.19 3.29 -3.10
C ILE A 2 7.00 2.73 -4.52
N THR A 3 6.92 3.58 -5.55
CA THR A 3 6.84 3.13 -6.95
C THR A 3 8.03 2.26 -7.36
N ALA A 4 9.23 2.58 -6.88
CA ALA A 4 10.42 1.79 -7.17
C ALA A 4 10.32 0.40 -6.50
N GLY A 5 9.80 0.34 -5.27
CA GLY A 5 9.45 -0.91 -4.60
C GLY A 5 8.45 -1.73 -5.39
N VAL A 6 7.36 -1.13 -5.88
CA VAL A 6 6.36 -1.82 -6.72
C VAL A 6 6.99 -2.38 -7.99
N ARG A 7 7.80 -1.59 -8.70
CA ARG A 7 8.52 -2.05 -9.90
C ARG A 7 9.51 -3.17 -9.61
N HIS A 8 10.20 -3.10 -8.47
CA HIS A 8 11.10 -4.15 -8.04
C HIS A 8 10.36 -5.47 -7.76
N MET A 9 9.18 -5.40 -7.15
CA MET A 9 8.35 -6.59 -6.93
C MET A 9 7.74 -7.14 -8.23
N GLN A 10 7.38 -6.28 -9.19
CA GLN A 10 6.97 -6.69 -10.54
C GLN A 10 8.09 -7.43 -11.27
N ALA A 11 9.34 -6.95 -11.14
CA ALA A 11 10.52 -7.62 -11.72
C ALA A 11 10.83 -8.99 -11.08
N GLN A 12 10.18 -9.32 -9.95
CA GLN A 12 10.27 -10.60 -9.26
C GLN A 12 9.01 -11.47 -9.46
N ASP A 13 8.09 -11.08 -10.35
CA ASP A 13 6.79 -11.72 -10.58
C ASP A 13 5.90 -11.82 -9.32
N LYS A 14 6.15 -10.98 -8.31
CA LYS A 14 5.37 -10.93 -7.05
C LYS A 14 4.14 -10.03 -7.14
N VAL A 15 4.09 -9.19 -8.17
CA VAL A 15 3.04 -8.21 -8.44
C VAL A 15 2.74 -8.26 -9.92
N GLY A 16 1.48 -8.21 -10.33
CA GLY A 16 1.09 -8.27 -11.73
C GLY A 16 1.80 -7.21 -12.58
N ALA A 17 2.46 -7.63 -13.68
CA ALA A 17 3.20 -6.74 -14.57
C ALA A 17 2.32 -5.68 -15.29
N ARG A 18 0.99 -5.87 -15.27
CA ARG A 18 0.01 -4.93 -15.84
C ARG A 18 -0.46 -3.86 -14.86
N LEU A 19 -0.12 -3.97 -13.57
CA LEU A 19 -0.46 -2.95 -12.58
C LEU A 19 0.32 -1.67 -12.84
N ASP A 20 -0.39 -0.54 -12.82
CA ASP A 20 0.22 0.79 -12.89
C ASP A 20 0.91 1.10 -11.55
N ALA A 21 2.23 0.93 -11.53
CA ALA A 21 3.04 1.12 -10.33
C ALA A 21 2.91 2.51 -9.70
N ASN A 22 2.57 3.55 -10.48
CA ASN A 22 2.35 4.89 -9.94
C ASN A 22 1.01 4.97 -9.21
N LYS A 23 -0.06 4.43 -9.81
CA LYS A 23 -1.39 4.41 -9.18
C LYS A 23 -1.39 3.59 -7.90
N VAL A 24 -0.73 2.43 -7.92
CA VAL A 24 -0.67 1.56 -6.73
C VAL A 24 0.15 2.21 -5.63
N ALA A 25 1.28 2.83 -5.95
CA ALA A 25 2.07 3.55 -4.97
C ALA A 25 1.30 4.74 -4.36
N ALA A 26 0.54 5.48 -5.17
CA ALA A 26 -0.30 6.57 -4.70
C ALA A 26 -1.42 6.08 -3.78
N ALA A 27 -2.08 4.97 -4.15
CA ALA A 27 -3.14 4.36 -3.33
C ALA A 27 -2.60 3.85 -1.99
N LEU A 28 -1.46 3.16 -1.98
CA LEU A 28 -0.81 2.68 -0.76
C LEU A 28 -0.43 3.84 0.16
N LEU A 29 0.17 4.90 -0.40
CA LEU A 29 0.54 6.09 0.35
C LEU A 29 -0.69 6.82 0.94
N ALA A 30 -1.78 6.89 0.18
CA ALA A 30 -3.04 7.47 0.68
C ALA A 30 -3.65 6.63 1.81
N GLY A 31 -3.64 5.29 1.68
CA GLY A 31 -4.12 4.37 2.70
C GLY A 31 -3.34 4.48 4.01
N ILE A 32 -2.01 4.49 3.95
CA ILE A 32 -1.14 4.69 5.12
C ILE A 32 -1.42 6.03 5.79
N GLN A 33 -1.48 7.12 5.01
CA GLN A 33 -1.75 8.45 5.56
C GLN A 33 -3.13 8.54 6.23
N GLY A 34 -4.16 7.94 5.62
CA GLY A 34 -5.49 7.83 6.20
C GLY A 34 -5.48 7.02 7.50
N GLY A 35 -4.83 5.85 7.50
CA GLY A 35 -4.69 4.99 8.67
C GLY A 35 -3.97 5.67 9.83
N VAL A 36 -2.88 6.40 9.55
CA VAL A 36 -2.18 7.22 10.55
C VAL A 36 -3.08 8.34 11.09
N GLY A 37 -3.84 9.01 10.22
CA GLY A 37 -4.78 10.05 10.64
C GLY A 37 -5.84 9.53 11.60
N VAL A 38 -6.41 8.36 11.31
CA VAL A 38 -7.39 7.70 12.21
C VAL A 38 -6.71 7.26 13.50
N MET A 39 -5.55 6.61 13.43
CA MET A 39 -4.78 6.20 14.61
C MET A 39 -4.48 7.38 15.55
N LEU A 40 -4.06 8.53 15.00
CA LEU A 40 -3.80 9.72 15.80
C LEU A 40 -5.08 10.30 16.44
N ALA A 41 -6.23 10.15 15.78
CA ALA A 41 -7.51 10.63 16.28
C ALA A 41 -8.13 9.72 17.34
N THR A 42 -7.93 8.39 17.23
CA THR A 42 -8.59 7.39 18.07
C THR A 42 -7.66 6.74 19.09
N GLY A 43 -6.35 6.79 18.88
CA GLY A 43 -5.35 6.02 19.62
C GLY A 43 -5.29 4.54 19.22
N ASP A 44 -6.03 4.12 18.20
CA ASP A 44 -6.17 2.72 17.79
C ASP A 44 -5.34 2.42 16.53
N LEU A 45 -4.40 1.47 16.67
CA LEU A 45 -3.48 1.06 15.60
C LEU A 45 -4.14 0.18 14.54
N SER A 46 -5.27 -0.47 14.86
CA SER A 46 -5.92 -1.46 13.98
C SER A 46 -6.28 -0.90 12.61
N TYR A 47 -6.59 0.40 12.52
CA TYR A 47 -6.90 1.09 11.26
C TYR A 47 -5.69 1.22 10.33
N LEU A 48 -4.49 1.42 10.89
CA LEU A 48 -3.26 1.46 10.12
C LEU A 48 -2.86 0.06 9.66
N GLU A 49 -3.01 -0.95 10.52
CA GLU A 49 -2.78 -2.36 10.17
C GLU A 49 -3.70 -2.80 9.03
N ALA A 50 -5.01 -2.52 9.14
CA ALA A 50 -5.97 -2.83 8.09
C ALA A 50 -5.63 -2.13 6.76
N ALA A 51 -5.20 -0.87 6.79
CA ALA A 51 -4.79 -0.14 5.58
C ALA A 51 -3.54 -0.74 4.92
N LEU A 52 -2.58 -1.23 5.73
CA LEU A 52 -1.38 -1.91 5.25
C LEU A 52 -1.70 -3.29 4.65
N ASP A 53 -2.52 -4.09 5.32
CA ASP A 53 -2.90 -5.43 4.87
C ASP A 53 -3.63 -5.36 3.52
N VAL A 54 -4.63 -4.48 3.42
CA VAL A 54 -5.37 -4.27 2.16
C VAL A 54 -4.44 -3.75 1.05
N GLY A 55 -3.54 -2.83 1.38
CA GLY A 55 -2.56 -2.30 0.44
C GLY A 55 -1.62 -3.38 -0.11
N ILE A 56 -1.11 -4.26 0.75
CA ILE A 56 -0.22 -5.37 0.38
C ILE A 56 -0.98 -6.46 -0.39
N GLU A 57 -2.22 -6.76 0.00
CA GLU A 57 -3.04 -7.75 -0.71
C GLU A 57 -3.36 -7.27 -2.13
N SER A 58 -3.65 -5.98 -2.31
CA SER A 58 -3.89 -5.37 -3.63
C SER A 58 -2.68 -5.45 -4.57
N LEU A 59 -1.47 -5.58 -4.02
CA LEU A 59 -0.24 -5.76 -4.79
C LEU A 59 -0.06 -7.21 -5.28
N ARG A 60 -0.58 -8.19 -4.55
CA ARG A 60 -0.45 -9.62 -4.88
C ARG A 60 -1.46 -10.11 -5.94
N SER A 61 -2.58 -9.40 -6.07
CA SER A 61 -3.66 -9.64 -7.04
C SER A 61 -3.26 -9.30 -8.48
#